data_AF-A0A9D9GEJ3-F1
#
_entry.id   AF-A0A9D9GEJ3-F1
#
_cell.length_a   1.000
_cell.length_b   1.000
_cell.length_c   1.000
_cell.angle_alpha   90.00
_cell.angle_beta   90.00
_cell.angle_gamma   90.00
#
_symmetry.space_group_name_H-M   'P 1'
#
loop_
_entity.id
_entity.type
_entity.pdbx_description
1 polymer ?
#
loop_
_entity_poly.entity_id
_entity_poly.type
_entity_poly.pdbx_seq_one_letter_code
_entity_poly.pdbx_strand_id
1 'polypeptide(L)'
;AKALEGARFEDEDEDEDFIGGILSIILNLVGFAAVVGGISMLKRNKKRVLGCKPSEVQWSRELPFGGNLQESNYTLGRLGEAKKGNFYASALILRMIYDGAIEVLKKDEKKADLAFNDAFTGKLDADSRELYDMMKEAAGSDGILQDKEFSRWSRKHYKRVNGWIESSAQNGRDSLKGKAMLEGGLSLGREKYSPEGQAQARILLGFKKFLSDFTLISERGSREVGLWQDYLVFGALFGIADKVAKELHDIDPTLLQEATAQDWDTVNWLLWHNNNLAGAITNAQARAAEAMSRSSGSFGGFGGGTSFGGGGGFSGGGFGGGAR
;
A
#
# COMPACT_ATOMS: atom_id res chain seq x y z
N ALA A 1 -72.89 -11.38 35.22
CA ALA A 1 -72.54 -10.84 33.90
C ALA A 1 -72.48 -9.32 34.04
N LYS A 2 -71.47 -8.56 33.59
CA LYS A 2 -70.23 -8.80 32.83
C LYS A 2 -69.33 -7.59 33.18
N ALA A 3 -68.02 -7.80 33.30
CA ALA A 3 -67.00 -6.77 33.51
C ALA A 3 -66.73 -5.94 32.24
N LEU A 4 -66.02 -4.81 32.39
CA LEU A 4 -64.93 -4.25 31.53
C LEU A 4 -64.70 -2.76 31.92
N GLU A 5 -63.51 -2.42 32.45
CA GLU A 5 -62.38 -1.72 31.77
C GLU A 5 -62.63 -0.21 31.59
N GLY A 6 -61.77 0.73 31.98
CA GLY A 6 -60.30 0.73 31.93
C GLY A 6 -59.88 1.80 30.91
N ALA A 7 -60.04 3.09 31.23
CA ALA A 7 -59.58 4.17 30.35
C ALA A 7 -58.09 4.43 30.60
N ARG A 8 -57.28 3.92 29.67
CA ARG A 8 -55.84 4.11 29.53
C ARG A 8 -55.60 5.50 28.92
N PHE A 9 -54.58 6.20 29.39
CA PHE A 9 -54.03 7.38 28.71
C PHE A 9 -53.41 6.89 27.39
N GLU A 10 -53.77 7.52 26.26
CA GLU A 10 -53.07 7.33 24.99
C GLU A 10 -51.75 8.10 25.07
N ASP A 11 -50.66 7.34 24.98
CA ASP A 11 -49.28 7.82 25.02
C ASP A 11 -48.94 8.64 23.76
N GLU A 12 -48.33 9.80 23.97
CA GLU A 12 -47.70 10.65 22.94
C GLU A 12 -46.41 9.98 22.43
N ASP A 13 -46.52 8.94 21.59
CA ASP A 13 -45.36 8.21 21.06
C ASP A 13 -45.05 8.49 19.57
N GLU A 14 -45.79 9.37 18.87
CA GLU A 14 -45.61 9.58 17.42
C GLU A 14 -44.43 10.52 17.03
N ASP A 15 -43.93 11.35 17.95
CA ASP A 15 -42.92 12.37 17.62
C ASP A 15 -41.47 11.83 17.62
N GLU A 16 -41.15 10.81 18.43
CA GLU A 16 -39.79 10.24 18.49
C GLU A 16 -39.42 9.45 17.22
N ASP A 17 -40.37 8.73 16.61
CA ASP A 17 -40.16 7.97 15.38
C ASP A 17 -39.95 8.88 14.17
N PHE A 18 -40.64 10.02 14.11
CA PHE A 18 -40.47 11.02 13.06
C PHE A 18 -39.12 11.73 13.15
N ILE A 19 -38.70 12.12 14.36
CA ILE A 19 -37.39 12.74 14.61
C ILE A 19 -36.26 11.75 14.32
N GLY A 20 -36.41 10.48 14.71
CA GLY A 20 -35.45 9.41 14.39
C GLY A 20 -35.31 9.17 12.88
N GLY A 21 -36.42 9.19 12.15
CA GLY A 21 -36.45 9.12 10.68
C GLY A 21 -35.70 10.28 10.02
N ILE A 22 -35.98 11.52 10.43
CA ILE A 22 -35.28 12.71 9.94
C ILE A 22 -33.78 12.67 10.25
N LEU A 23 -33.41 12.29 11.47
CA LEU A 23 -32.01 12.19 11.89
C LEU A 23 -31.25 11.16 11.04
N SER A 24 -31.88 10.01 10.74
CA SER A 24 -31.29 8.98 9.87
C SER A 24 -31.05 9.49 8.44
N ILE A 25 -31.98 10.27 7.88
CA ILE A 25 -31.85 10.86 6.55
C ILE A 25 -30.73 11.89 6.54
N ILE A 26 -30.65 12.75 7.56
CA ILE A 26 -29.59 13.76 7.69
C ILE A 26 -28.21 13.07 7.81
N LEU A 27 -28.07 12.04 8.63
CA LEU A 27 -26.81 11.29 8.77
C LEU A 27 -26.38 10.64 7.45
N ASN A 28 -27.32 10.07 6.69
CA ASN A 28 -27.06 9.52 5.36
C ASN A 28 -26.65 10.60 4.35
N LEU A 29 -27.32 11.76 4.34
CA LEU A 29 -26.99 12.89 3.47
C LEU A 29 -25.62 13.49 3.82
N VAL A 30 -25.28 13.61 5.10
CA VAL A 30 -23.96 14.04 5.58
C VAL A 30 -22.88 13.04 5.17
N GLY A 31 -23.15 11.73 5.34
CA GLY A 31 -22.25 10.67 4.88
C GLY A 31 -22.04 10.71 3.37
N PHE A 32 -23.11 10.89 2.59
CA PHE A 32 -23.05 11.04 1.13
C PHE A 32 -22.27 12.29 0.71
N ALA A 33 -22.54 13.44 1.32
CA ALA A 33 -21.82 14.69 1.07
C ALA A 33 -20.32 14.56 1.41
N ALA A 34 -19.98 13.86 2.49
CA ALA A 34 -18.58 13.57 2.86
C ALA A 34 -17.90 12.68 1.81
N VAL A 35 -18.59 11.65 1.29
CA VAL A 35 -18.08 10.78 0.22
C VAL A 35 -17.87 11.57 -1.07
N VAL A 36 -18.86 12.33 -1.52
CA VAL A 36 -18.78 13.15 -2.74
C VAL A 36 -17.68 14.22 -2.62
N GLY A 37 -17.61 14.89 -1.46
CA GLY A 37 -16.56 15.85 -1.14
C GLY A 37 -15.17 15.24 -1.18
N GLY A 38 -15.00 14.04 -0.60
CA GLY A 38 -13.75 13.28 -0.63
C GLY A 38 -13.32 12.90 -2.04
N ILE A 39 -14.23 12.39 -2.87
CA ILE A 39 -13.95 12.02 -4.28
C ILE A 39 -13.54 13.26 -5.09
N SER A 40 -14.23 14.39 -4.89
CA SER A 40 -13.91 15.66 -5.56
C SER A 40 -12.52 16.17 -5.15
N MET A 41 -12.19 16.11 -3.87
CA MET A 41 -10.86 16.48 -3.35
C MET A 41 -9.76 15.57 -3.91
N LEU A 42 -9.98 14.26 -3.98
CA LEU A 42 -9.03 13.30 -4.55
C LEU A 42 -8.77 13.58 -6.04
N LYS A 43 -9.82 13.83 -6.82
CA LYS A 43 -9.71 14.19 -8.24
C LYS A 43 -8.93 15.49 -8.44
N ARG A 44 -9.21 16.52 -7.64
CA ARG A 44 -8.48 17.80 -7.68
C ARG A 44 -7.01 17.62 -7.32
N ASN A 45 -6.72 16.83 -6.29
CA ASN A 45 -5.34 16.56 -5.87
C ASN A 45 -4.57 15.79 -6.95
N LYS A 46 -5.17 14.74 -7.52
CA LYS A 46 -4.57 13.98 -8.63
C LYS A 46 -4.28 14.87 -9.84
N LYS A 47 -5.21 15.75 -10.23
CA LYS A 47 -4.98 16.73 -11.30
C LYS A 47 -3.80 17.67 -10.99
N ARG A 48 -3.66 18.13 -9.75
CA ARG A 48 -2.54 18.99 -9.33
C ARG A 48 -1.19 18.28 -9.39
N VAL A 49 -1.14 16.99 -9.03
CA VAL A 49 0.08 16.18 -9.08
C VAL A 49 0.45 15.85 -10.53
N LEU A 50 -0.52 15.60 -11.41
CA LEU A 50 -0.28 15.25 -12.81
C LEU A 50 -0.08 16.44 -13.74
N GLY A 51 -0.55 17.63 -13.38
CA GLY A 51 -0.65 18.79 -14.28
C GLY A 51 -1.73 18.66 -15.36
N CYS A 52 -2.40 17.51 -15.47
CA CYS A 52 -3.43 17.21 -16.46
C CYS A 52 -4.54 16.34 -15.85
N LYS A 53 -5.59 16.03 -16.62
CA LYS A 53 -6.62 15.09 -16.13
C LYS A 53 -6.05 13.65 -16.11
N PRO A 54 -6.42 12.81 -15.14
CA PRO A 54 -5.97 11.40 -15.10
C PRO A 54 -6.32 10.59 -16.37
N SER A 55 -7.42 10.95 -17.05
CA SER A 55 -7.85 10.35 -18.32
C SER A 55 -6.93 10.70 -19.49
N GLU A 56 -6.17 11.79 -19.41
CA GLU A 56 -5.26 12.26 -20.47
C GLU A 56 -3.88 11.57 -20.38
N VAL A 57 -3.58 10.90 -19.27
CA VAL A 57 -2.33 10.16 -19.08
C VAL A 57 -2.31 8.92 -19.96
N GLN A 58 -1.36 8.86 -20.89
CA GLN A 58 -1.13 7.72 -21.76
C GLN A 58 -0.42 6.58 -21.02
N TRP A 59 -0.47 5.38 -21.59
CA TRP A 59 0.39 4.27 -21.18
C TRP A 59 1.87 4.66 -21.34
N SER A 60 2.71 4.18 -20.43
CA SER A 60 4.16 4.34 -20.51
C SER A 60 4.84 3.03 -20.15
N ARG A 61 6.00 2.74 -20.76
CA ARG A 61 6.89 1.62 -20.42
C ARG A 61 8.16 2.09 -19.70
N GLU A 62 8.35 3.40 -19.66
CA GLU A 62 9.51 4.03 -19.04
C GLU A 62 9.43 3.85 -17.53
N LEU A 63 10.58 3.53 -16.92
CA LEU A 63 10.68 3.43 -15.47
C LEU A 63 10.50 4.83 -14.87
N PRO A 64 9.44 5.05 -14.09
CA PRO A 64 9.22 6.35 -13.48
C PRO A 64 10.34 6.66 -12.51
N PHE A 65 10.74 7.93 -12.46
CA PHE A 65 11.79 8.43 -11.57
C PHE A 65 13.13 7.68 -11.73
N GLY A 66 13.42 7.15 -12.93
CA GLY A 66 14.61 6.35 -13.18
C GLY A 66 14.64 5.05 -12.36
N GLY A 67 13.48 4.52 -11.98
CA GLY A 67 13.36 3.33 -11.15
C GLY A 67 13.44 3.59 -9.64
N ASN A 68 13.48 4.84 -9.19
CA ASN A 68 13.53 5.15 -7.76
C ASN A 68 12.19 4.84 -7.06
N LEU A 69 12.21 3.88 -6.12
CA LEU A 69 11.01 3.43 -5.42
C LEU A 69 10.54 4.38 -4.33
N GLN A 70 11.45 5.11 -3.66
CA GLN A 70 11.09 6.11 -2.64
C GLN A 70 10.24 7.22 -3.25
N GLU A 71 10.70 7.77 -4.37
CA GLU A 71 10.03 8.84 -5.14
C GLU A 71 8.70 8.35 -5.73
N SER A 72 8.70 7.13 -6.26
CA SER A 72 7.52 6.48 -6.81
C SER A 72 6.45 6.23 -5.76
N ASN A 73 6.84 5.70 -4.59
CA ASN A 73 5.95 5.42 -3.47
C ASN A 73 5.32 6.71 -2.92
N TYR A 74 6.14 7.74 -2.70
CA TYR A 74 5.64 9.04 -2.27
C TYR A 74 4.63 9.61 -3.28
N THR A 75 4.96 9.56 -4.57
CA THR A 75 4.10 10.07 -5.64
C THR A 75 2.80 9.28 -5.76
N LEU A 76 2.83 7.95 -5.63
CA LEU A 76 1.62 7.10 -5.58
C LEU A 76 0.70 7.49 -4.43
N GLY A 77 1.27 7.76 -3.25
CA GLY A 77 0.56 8.33 -2.13
C GLY A 77 -0.13 9.63 -2.52
N ARG A 78 0.63 10.60 -3.06
CA ARG A 78 0.10 11.91 -3.49
C ARG A 78 -0.99 11.80 -4.56
N LEU A 79 -0.95 10.79 -5.42
CA LEU A 79 -1.98 10.52 -6.43
C LEU A 79 -3.24 9.85 -5.84
N GLY A 80 -3.18 9.33 -4.62
CA GLY A 80 -4.23 8.47 -4.06
C GLY A 80 -4.34 7.13 -4.80
N GLU A 81 -3.20 6.64 -5.33
CA GLU A 81 -3.09 5.42 -6.12
C GLU A 81 -2.39 4.28 -5.37
N ALA A 82 -1.83 4.56 -4.18
CA ALA A 82 -1.28 3.57 -3.28
C ALA A 82 -2.40 2.63 -2.80
N LYS A 83 -2.23 1.32 -3.02
CA LYS A 83 -3.18 0.31 -2.53
C LYS A 83 -3.10 0.21 -0.99
N LYS A 84 -4.19 -0.25 -0.37
CA LYS A 84 -4.21 -0.58 1.06
C LYS A 84 -3.27 -1.76 1.32
N GLY A 85 -2.32 -1.59 2.23
CA GLY A 85 -1.26 -2.55 2.51
C GLY A 85 0.12 -1.97 2.17
N ASN A 86 1.15 -2.37 2.91
CA ASN A 86 2.51 -1.84 2.73
C ASN A 86 3.24 -2.48 1.53
N PHE A 87 2.64 -2.36 0.34
CA PHE A 87 3.17 -2.87 -0.94
C PHE A 87 4.53 -2.26 -1.32
N TYR A 88 4.85 -1.10 -0.76
CA TYR A 88 6.19 -0.53 -0.81
C TYR A 88 7.26 -1.49 -0.26
N ALA A 89 7.00 -2.12 0.89
CA ALA A 89 7.90 -3.12 1.46
C ALA A 89 8.05 -4.32 0.53
N SER A 90 6.95 -4.80 -0.07
CA SER A 90 6.99 -5.90 -1.04
C SER A 90 7.90 -5.59 -2.22
N ALA A 91 7.85 -4.34 -2.73
CA ALA A 91 8.71 -3.90 -3.82
C ALA A 91 10.19 -3.84 -3.42
N LEU A 92 10.50 -3.32 -2.23
CA LEU A 92 11.87 -3.26 -1.72
C LEU A 92 12.44 -4.66 -1.48
N ILE A 93 11.67 -5.58 -0.90
CA ILE A 93 12.10 -6.97 -0.69
C ILE A 93 12.41 -7.64 -2.02
N LEU A 94 11.52 -7.49 -3.02
CA LEU A 94 11.73 -8.07 -4.34
C LEU A 94 12.97 -7.48 -5.03
N ARG A 95 13.19 -6.17 -4.92
CA ARG A 95 14.41 -5.52 -5.43
C ARG A 95 15.66 -6.03 -4.74
N MET A 96 15.64 -6.17 -3.41
CA MET A 96 16.77 -6.71 -2.65
C MET A 96 17.10 -8.17 -3.01
N ILE A 97 16.10 -8.95 -3.41
CA ILE A 97 16.32 -10.30 -3.94
C ILE A 97 17.05 -10.24 -5.28
N TYR A 98 16.58 -9.41 -6.21
CA TYR A 98 17.21 -9.27 -7.53
C TYR A 98 18.61 -8.65 -7.46
N ASP A 99 18.86 -7.74 -6.52
CA ASP A 99 20.17 -7.14 -6.28
C ASP A 99 21.15 -8.07 -5.53
N GLY A 100 20.69 -9.23 -5.04
CA GLY A 100 21.49 -10.23 -4.32
C GLY A 100 21.72 -9.93 -2.84
N ALA A 101 21.07 -8.91 -2.27
CA ALA A 101 21.11 -8.64 -0.83
C ALA A 101 20.33 -9.67 -0.02
N ILE A 102 19.24 -10.20 -0.59
CA ILE A 102 18.45 -11.29 0.00
C ILE A 102 18.53 -12.51 -0.91
N GLU A 103 18.91 -13.66 -0.35
CA GLU A 103 18.95 -14.93 -1.06
C GLU A 103 17.70 -15.76 -0.72
N VAL A 104 17.14 -16.41 -1.73
CA VAL A 104 15.97 -17.28 -1.59
C VAL A 104 16.43 -18.72 -1.42
N LEU A 105 16.28 -19.27 -0.21
CA LEU A 105 16.66 -20.63 0.14
C LEU A 105 15.47 -21.57 -0.06
N LYS A 106 15.37 -22.20 -1.24
CA LYS A 106 14.31 -23.17 -1.53
C LYS A 106 14.41 -24.38 -0.60
N LYS A 107 13.33 -24.66 0.15
CA LYS A 107 13.21 -25.85 1.01
C LYS A 107 12.46 -26.97 0.31
N ASP A 108 11.35 -26.65 -0.35
CA ASP A 108 10.54 -27.54 -1.18
C ASP A 108 9.81 -26.74 -2.28
N GLU A 109 8.94 -27.38 -3.07
CA GLU A 109 8.19 -26.73 -4.14
C GLU A 109 7.30 -25.58 -3.67
N LYS A 110 6.85 -25.57 -2.40
CA LYS A 110 5.88 -24.60 -1.87
C LYS A 110 6.43 -23.75 -0.75
N LYS A 111 7.74 -23.84 -0.47
CA LYS A 111 8.34 -23.16 0.67
C LYS A 111 9.80 -22.81 0.39
N ALA A 112 10.13 -21.56 0.66
CA ALA A 112 11.50 -21.10 0.82
C ALA A 112 11.64 -20.34 2.13
N ASP A 113 12.89 -20.06 2.50
CA ASP A 113 13.23 -19.08 3.52
C ASP A 113 14.13 -18.01 2.90
N LEU A 114 14.41 -16.93 3.62
CA LEU A 114 15.25 -15.84 3.14
C LEU A 114 16.55 -15.76 3.95
N ALA A 115 17.70 -15.72 3.27
CA ALA A 115 18.99 -15.44 3.89
C ALA A 115 19.50 -14.04 3.52
N PHE A 116 20.39 -13.49 4.35
CA PHE A 116 20.84 -12.10 4.25
C PHE A 116 22.31 -12.04 3.85
N ASN A 117 22.61 -11.34 2.76
CA ASN A 117 23.96 -11.19 2.24
C ASN A 117 24.49 -9.76 2.47
N ASP A 118 25.38 -9.62 3.45
CA ASP A 118 25.93 -8.32 3.84
C ASP A 118 26.77 -7.65 2.75
N ALA A 119 27.34 -8.43 1.82
CA ALA A 119 28.21 -7.93 0.76
C ALA A 119 27.51 -6.97 -0.21
N PHE A 120 26.18 -7.05 -0.31
CA PHE A 120 25.37 -6.22 -1.21
C PHE A 120 24.72 -5.02 -0.50
N THR A 121 24.89 -4.88 0.82
CA THR A 121 24.21 -3.84 1.60
C THR A 121 24.70 -2.42 1.31
N GLY A 122 25.89 -2.26 0.71
CA GLY A 122 26.43 -0.95 0.30
C GLY A 122 25.69 -0.28 -0.86
N LYS A 123 24.82 -1.02 -1.57
CA LYS A 123 24.00 -0.50 -2.67
C LYS A 123 22.57 -0.14 -2.26
N LEU A 124 22.18 -0.48 -1.03
CA LEU A 124 20.82 -0.27 -0.55
C LEU A 124 20.58 1.20 -0.24
N ASP A 125 19.45 1.73 -0.69
CA ASP A 125 18.95 3.03 -0.21
C ASP A 125 18.53 2.95 1.27
N ALA A 126 18.26 4.10 1.87
CA ALA A 126 17.97 4.19 3.30
C ALA A 126 16.75 3.35 3.72
N ASP A 127 15.72 3.26 2.88
CA ASP A 127 14.49 2.54 3.19
C ASP A 127 14.72 1.03 3.09
N SER A 128 15.40 0.59 2.04
CA SER A 128 15.80 -0.80 1.81
C SER A 128 16.71 -1.28 2.93
N ARG A 129 17.68 -0.44 3.35
CA ARG A 129 18.62 -0.78 4.41
C ARG A 129 17.95 -0.99 5.75
N GLU A 130 17.07 -0.08 6.17
CA GLU A 130 16.36 -0.23 7.45
C GLU A 130 15.40 -1.43 7.40
N LEU A 131 14.72 -1.68 6.27
CA LEU A 131 13.88 -2.87 6.12
C LEU A 131 14.71 -4.17 6.20
N TYR A 132 15.87 -4.20 5.54
CA TYR A 132 16.83 -5.30 5.60
C TYR A 132 17.26 -5.57 7.05
N ASP A 133 17.67 -4.54 7.78
CA ASP A 133 18.15 -4.67 9.16
C ASP A 133 17.02 -5.17 10.10
N MET A 134 15.77 -4.69 9.91
CA MET A 134 14.60 -5.21 10.65
C MET A 134 14.31 -6.69 10.33
N MET A 135 14.40 -7.09 9.06
CA MET A 135 14.17 -8.47 8.64
C MET A 135 15.28 -9.41 9.13
N LYS A 136 16.54 -8.98 9.07
CA LYS A 136 17.70 -9.74 9.55
C LYS A 136 17.66 -9.92 11.07
N GLU A 137 17.26 -8.88 11.81
CA GLU A 137 17.06 -9.01 13.26
C GLU A 137 15.94 -9.99 13.59
N ALA A 138 14.86 -10.00 12.79
CA ALA A 138 13.75 -10.93 12.97
C ALA A 138 14.12 -12.40 12.72
N ALA A 139 15.10 -12.66 11.86
CA ALA A 139 15.66 -14.00 11.60
C ALA A 139 16.46 -14.55 12.80
N GLY A 140 16.96 -13.68 13.68
CA GLY A 140 17.71 -14.11 14.85
C GLY A 140 19.08 -14.71 14.51
N SER A 141 19.50 -15.72 15.28
CA SER A 141 20.89 -16.18 15.31
C SER A 141 21.31 -17.08 14.13
N ASP A 142 20.37 -17.77 13.49
CA ASP A 142 20.68 -18.62 12.33
C ASP A 142 20.79 -17.82 11.03
N GLY A 143 20.37 -16.54 11.05
CA GLY A 143 20.43 -15.64 9.90
C GLY A 143 19.47 -16.03 8.77
N ILE A 144 18.49 -16.90 9.04
CA ILE A 144 17.52 -17.39 8.05
C ILE A 144 16.13 -16.93 8.49
N LEU A 145 15.53 -16.01 7.73
CA LEU A 145 14.18 -15.56 8.00
C LEU A 145 13.17 -16.61 7.54
N GLN A 146 12.53 -17.24 8.51
CA GLN A 146 11.51 -18.26 8.31
C GLN A 146 10.09 -17.67 8.32
N ASP A 147 9.13 -18.51 7.92
CA ASP A 147 7.72 -18.16 7.96
C ASP A 147 7.27 -17.60 9.33
N LYS A 148 6.52 -16.50 9.27
CA LYS A 148 5.96 -15.75 10.42
C LYS A 148 6.97 -15.09 11.36
N GLU A 149 8.29 -15.24 11.19
CA GLU A 149 9.27 -14.65 12.11
C GLU A 149 9.20 -13.13 12.11
N PHE A 150 9.28 -12.52 10.93
CA PHE A 150 9.11 -11.08 10.79
C PHE A 150 7.73 -10.62 11.29
N SER A 151 6.68 -11.42 11.10
CA SER A 151 5.34 -11.12 11.58
C SER A 151 5.24 -11.13 13.12
N ARG A 152 5.96 -12.05 13.78
CA ARG A 152 6.07 -12.11 15.25
C ARG A 152 6.93 -10.98 15.79
N TRP A 153 8.04 -10.69 15.13
CA TRP A 153 8.98 -9.63 15.47
C TRP A 153 8.34 -8.24 15.32
N SER A 154 7.73 -7.94 14.18
CA SER A 154 7.12 -6.63 13.87
C SER A 154 5.99 -6.26 14.83
N ARG A 155 5.23 -7.26 15.28
CA ARG A 155 4.22 -7.09 16.33
C ARG A 155 4.82 -6.58 17.64
N LYS A 156 6.00 -7.06 18.02
CA LYS A 156 6.69 -6.61 19.24
C LYS A 156 7.44 -5.30 19.01
N HIS A 157 7.83 -5.00 17.77
CA HIS A 157 8.68 -3.85 17.42
C HIS A 157 7.92 -2.82 16.57
N TYR A 158 6.61 -2.70 16.84
CA TYR A 158 5.68 -1.92 16.02
C TYR A 158 6.04 -0.44 15.93
N LYS A 159 6.70 0.13 16.95
CA LYS A 159 7.18 1.52 16.93
C LYS A 159 8.27 1.74 15.89
N ARG A 160 9.23 0.80 15.81
CA ARG A 160 10.32 0.86 14.82
C ARG A 160 9.76 0.71 13.40
N VAL A 161 8.86 -0.25 13.22
CA VAL A 161 8.17 -0.45 11.93
C VAL A 161 7.36 0.78 11.52
N ASN A 162 6.61 1.39 12.44
CA ASN A 162 5.87 2.62 12.14
C ASN A 162 6.83 3.79 11.82
N GLY A 163 7.92 3.93 12.56
CA GLY A 163 8.96 4.93 12.29
C GLY A 163 9.59 4.75 10.91
N TRP A 164 9.80 3.51 10.47
CA TRP A 164 10.28 3.20 9.11
C TRP A 164 9.27 3.61 8.03
N ILE A 165 7.96 3.40 8.24
CA ILE A 165 6.92 3.87 7.29
C ILE A 165 6.94 5.39 7.18
N GLU A 166 7.03 6.09 8.30
CA GLU A 166 7.07 7.55 8.37
C GLU A 166 8.34 8.11 7.72
N SER A 167 9.50 7.53 8.02
CA SER A 167 10.78 7.93 7.43
C SER A 167 10.83 7.65 5.93
N SER A 168 10.28 6.53 5.47
CA SER A 168 10.21 6.20 4.04
C SER A 168 9.43 7.24 3.24
N ALA A 169 8.29 7.70 3.76
CA ALA A 169 7.51 8.77 3.13
C ALA A 169 8.28 10.09 3.11
N GLN A 170 9.06 10.38 4.15
CA GLN A 170 9.89 11.57 4.23
C GLN A 170 11.08 11.50 3.26
N ASN A 171 11.74 10.34 3.14
CA ASN A 171 12.88 10.12 2.25
C ASN A 171 12.47 10.30 0.78
N GLY A 172 11.33 9.72 0.36
CA GLY A 172 10.80 9.92 -0.99
C GLY A 172 10.47 11.38 -1.30
N ARG A 173 9.92 12.11 -0.33
CA ARG A 173 9.67 13.55 -0.44
C ARG A 173 10.96 14.35 -0.59
N ASP A 174 11.93 14.09 0.27
CA ASP A 174 13.16 14.88 0.32
C ASP A 174 14.04 14.60 -0.90
N SER A 175 14.02 13.37 -1.43
CA SER A 175 14.64 13.03 -2.72
C SER A 175 14.02 13.85 -3.87
N LEU A 176 12.68 13.89 -3.96
CA LEU A 176 11.99 14.72 -4.96
C LEU A 176 12.28 16.22 -4.82
N LYS A 177 12.42 16.73 -3.59
CA LYS A 177 12.81 18.12 -3.33
C LYS A 177 14.25 18.39 -3.75
N GLY A 178 15.17 17.49 -3.42
CA GLY A 178 16.57 17.56 -3.81
C GLY A 178 16.75 17.60 -5.34
N LYS A 179 15.85 16.94 -6.08
CA LYS A 179 15.80 16.97 -7.56
C LYS A 179 14.97 18.11 -8.15
N ALA A 180 14.49 19.07 -7.35
CA ALA A 180 13.58 20.15 -7.78
C ALA A 180 12.29 19.68 -8.48
N MET A 181 11.87 18.43 -8.23
CA MET A 181 10.60 17.88 -8.73
C MET A 181 9.42 18.25 -7.82
N LEU A 182 9.71 18.64 -6.58
CA LEU A 182 8.76 19.18 -5.61
C LEU A 182 9.21 20.54 -5.08
N GLU A 183 8.29 21.50 -5.05
CA GLU A 183 8.53 22.87 -4.63
C GLU A 183 7.54 23.33 -3.55
N GLY A 184 8.01 24.27 -2.72
CA GLY A 184 7.21 24.86 -1.64
C GLY A 184 6.87 23.88 -0.51
N GLY A 185 6.00 24.31 0.40
CA GLY A 185 5.53 23.52 1.53
C GLY A 185 6.58 23.32 2.64
N LEU A 186 6.36 23.96 3.80
CA LEU A 186 7.11 23.69 5.03
C LEU A 186 6.74 22.34 5.66
N SER A 187 5.58 21.78 5.32
CA SER A 187 5.01 20.55 5.88
C SER A 187 4.51 19.58 4.81
N LEU A 188 4.53 18.28 5.11
CA LEU A 188 4.05 17.20 4.25
C LEU A 188 2.66 17.51 3.65
N GLY A 189 2.50 17.33 2.34
CA GLY A 189 1.21 17.47 1.65
C GLY A 189 0.94 18.86 1.06
N ARG A 190 1.75 19.88 1.39
CA ARG A 190 1.58 21.27 0.88
C ARG A 190 2.46 21.60 -0.33
N GLU A 191 3.32 20.69 -0.72
CA GLU A 191 4.23 20.82 -1.86
C GLU A 191 3.45 20.80 -3.19
N LYS A 192 4.02 21.48 -4.18
CA LYS A 192 3.57 21.46 -5.58
C LYS A 192 4.60 20.71 -6.41
N TYR A 193 4.14 19.90 -7.36
CA TYR A 193 5.02 19.27 -8.35
C TYR A 193 5.42 20.31 -9.40
N SER A 194 6.72 20.40 -9.70
CA SER A 194 7.24 21.17 -10.84
C SER A 194 6.84 20.51 -12.17
N PRO A 195 7.01 21.16 -13.34
CA PRO A 195 6.67 20.55 -14.63
C PRO A 195 7.35 19.18 -14.86
N GLU A 196 8.60 19.03 -14.42
CA GLU A 196 9.33 17.78 -14.48
C GLU A 196 8.76 16.73 -13.51
N GLY A 197 8.49 17.12 -12.26
CA GLY A 197 7.84 16.24 -11.30
C GLY A 197 6.46 15.75 -11.77
N GLN A 198 5.68 16.64 -12.41
CA GLN A 198 4.41 16.27 -13.03
C GLN A 198 4.60 15.30 -14.20
N ALA A 199 5.66 15.46 -15.00
CA ALA A 199 6.00 14.53 -16.07
C ALA A 199 6.30 13.13 -15.53
N GLN A 200 7.13 13.03 -14.49
CA GLN A 200 7.44 11.76 -13.84
C GLN A 200 6.20 11.14 -13.16
N ALA A 201 5.32 11.95 -12.55
CA ALA A 201 4.05 11.47 -12.01
C ALA A 201 3.11 10.91 -13.11
N ARG A 202 3.12 11.51 -14.32
CA ARG A 202 2.40 10.96 -15.48
C ARG A 202 3.02 9.66 -15.98
N ILE A 203 4.35 9.57 -16.04
CA ILE A 203 5.06 8.32 -16.38
C ILE A 203 4.69 7.22 -15.38
N LEU A 204 4.71 7.49 -14.08
CA LEU A 204 4.33 6.55 -13.03
C LEU A 204 2.91 6.01 -13.20
N LEU A 205 1.93 6.90 -13.43
CA LEU A 205 0.56 6.49 -13.63
C LEU A 205 0.37 5.75 -14.97
N GLY A 206 1.07 6.17 -16.03
CA GLY A 206 1.08 5.51 -17.33
C GLY A 206 1.70 4.11 -17.27
N PHE A 207 2.76 3.95 -16.47
CA PHE A 207 3.44 2.68 -16.23
C PHE A 207 2.57 1.71 -15.44
N LYS A 208 1.86 2.20 -14.41
CA LYS A 208 0.83 1.41 -13.73
C LYS A 208 -0.28 0.94 -14.69
N LYS A 209 -0.73 1.79 -15.61
CA LYS A 209 -1.72 1.42 -16.64
C LYS A 209 -1.17 0.33 -17.56
N PHE A 210 0.06 0.48 -18.03
CA PHE A 210 0.74 -0.51 -18.87
C PHE A 210 0.85 -1.87 -18.18
N LEU A 211 1.36 -1.92 -16.94
CA LEU A 211 1.47 -3.18 -16.19
C LEU A 211 0.11 -3.79 -15.81
N SER A 212 -0.98 -3.02 -15.87
CA SER A 212 -2.33 -3.52 -15.61
C SER A 212 -3.05 -4.02 -16.87
N ASP A 213 -2.52 -3.71 -18.06
CA ASP A 213 -3.13 -4.04 -19.36
C ASP A 213 -2.25 -5.06 -20.10
N PHE A 214 -2.51 -6.33 -19.82
CA PHE A 214 -1.67 -7.45 -20.24
C PHE A 214 -1.72 -7.74 -21.75
N THR A 215 -2.71 -7.21 -22.47
CA THR A 215 -2.76 -7.26 -23.94
C THR A 215 -1.53 -6.57 -24.56
N LEU A 216 -1.07 -5.48 -23.95
CA LEU A 216 0.11 -4.74 -24.38
C LEU A 216 1.43 -5.45 -24.01
N ILE A 217 1.40 -6.34 -23.02
CA ILE A 217 2.55 -7.12 -22.56
C ILE A 217 2.76 -8.32 -23.48
N SER A 218 1.70 -9.03 -23.86
CA SER A 218 1.75 -10.23 -24.71
C SER A 218 2.10 -9.95 -26.17
N GLU A 219 1.64 -8.83 -26.74
CA GLU A 219 1.92 -8.46 -28.14
C GLU A 219 3.40 -8.15 -28.43
N ARG A 220 4.25 -8.02 -27.41
CA ARG A 220 5.58 -7.39 -27.54
C ARG A 220 6.71 -8.20 -26.90
N GLY A 221 6.41 -9.44 -26.50
CA GLY A 221 7.33 -10.37 -25.84
C GLY A 221 8.49 -10.80 -26.75
N SER A 222 9.72 -10.47 -26.34
CA SER A 222 10.99 -11.20 -26.59
C SER A 222 12.26 -10.34 -26.44
N ARG A 223 12.18 -9.00 -26.30
CA ARG A 223 13.38 -8.13 -26.45
C ARG A 223 13.93 -7.42 -25.20
N GLU A 224 13.34 -7.60 -24.03
CA GLU A 224 13.68 -6.77 -22.85
C GLU A 224 13.80 -7.57 -21.53
N VAL A 225 14.53 -8.69 -21.55
CA VAL A 225 14.69 -9.56 -20.37
C VAL A 225 15.15 -8.79 -19.12
N GLY A 226 16.05 -7.81 -19.30
CA GLY A 226 16.58 -6.99 -18.21
C GLY A 226 15.57 -6.03 -17.56
N LEU A 227 14.44 -5.72 -18.20
CA LEU A 227 13.43 -4.81 -17.65
C LEU A 227 12.36 -5.53 -16.82
N TRP A 228 12.25 -6.85 -16.93
CA TRP A 228 11.22 -7.62 -16.22
C TRP A 228 11.39 -7.60 -14.71
N GLN A 229 12.63 -7.56 -14.21
CA GLN A 229 12.89 -7.39 -12.78
C GLN A 229 12.27 -6.10 -12.26
N ASP A 230 12.53 -4.97 -12.93
CA ASP A 230 11.91 -3.69 -12.56
C ASP A 230 10.39 -3.71 -12.74
N TYR A 231 9.86 -4.39 -13.76
CA TYR A 231 8.42 -4.49 -13.98
C TYR A 231 7.75 -5.28 -12.85
N LEU A 232 8.38 -6.35 -12.36
CA LEU A 232 7.89 -7.12 -11.21
C LEU A 232 8.01 -6.33 -9.92
N VAL A 233 9.12 -5.60 -9.72
CA VAL A 233 9.32 -4.71 -8.55
C VAL A 233 8.26 -3.61 -8.50
N PHE A 234 8.01 -2.92 -9.61
CA PHE A 234 6.95 -1.91 -9.69
C PHE A 234 5.55 -2.53 -9.67
N GLY A 235 5.39 -3.72 -10.25
CA GLY A 235 4.19 -4.53 -10.09
C GLY A 235 3.90 -4.79 -8.61
N ALA A 236 4.93 -5.06 -7.80
CA ALA A 236 4.79 -5.27 -6.37
C ALA A 236 4.40 -3.96 -5.67
N LEU A 237 5.02 -2.82 -6.05
CA LEU A 237 4.67 -1.49 -5.55
C LEU A 237 3.20 -1.13 -5.84
N PHE A 238 2.69 -1.48 -7.03
CA PHE A 238 1.30 -1.28 -7.43
C PHE A 238 0.34 -2.34 -6.87
N GLY A 239 0.87 -3.40 -6.24
CA GLY A 239 0.14 -4.56 -5.73
C GLY A 239 -0.54 -5.39 -6.82
N ILE A 240 0.13 -5.59 -7.96
CA ILE A 240 -0.29 -6.41 -9.11
C ILE A 240 0.81 -7.37 -9.59
N ALA A 241 1.90 -7.57 -8.84
CA ALA A 241 3.01 -8.43 -9.24
C ALA A 241 2.59 -9.89 -9.51
N ASP A 242 1.62 -10.41 -8.75
CA ASP A 242 1.03 -11.73 -8.95
C ASP A 242 0.46 -11.89 -10.37
N LYS A 243 -0.24 -10.85 -10.84
CA LYS A 243 -0.79 -10.82 -12.19
C LYS A 243 0.30 -10.67 -13.24
N VAL A 244 1.24 -9.74 -13.02
CA VAL A 244 2.36 -9.52 -13.95
C VAL A 244 3.19 -10.79 -14.13
N ALA A 245 3.57 -11.46 -13.04
CA ALA A 245 4.35 -12.68 -13.10
C ALA A 245 3.59 -13.82 -13.80
N LYS A 246 2.29 -13.98 -13.51
CA LYS A 246 1.46 -14.99 -14.15
C LYS A 246 1.38 -14.80 -15.66
N GLU A 247 1.12 -13.57 -16.09
CA GLU A 247 0.98 -13.27 -17.52
C GLU A 247 2.32 -13.46 -18.25
N LEU A 248 3.44 -13.11 -17.61
CA LEU A 248 4.77 -13.41 -18.17
C LEU A 248 5.02 -14.90 -18.31
N HIS A 249 4.68 -15.68 -17.28
CA HIS A 249 4.78 -17.13 -17.33
C HIS A 249 3.89 -17.74 -18.42
N ASP A 250 2.67 -17.23 -18.59
CA ASP A 250 1.72 -17.74 -19.59
C ASP A 250 2.16 -17.38 -21.03
N ILE A 251 2.87 -16.26 -21.23
CA ILE A 251 3.48 -15.89 -22.53
C ILE A 251 4.72 -16.75 -22.81
N ASP A 252 5.66 -16.79 -21.87
CA ASP A 252 6.91 -17.53 -21.98
C ASP A 252 7.47 -17.88 -20.58
N PRO A 253 7.36 -19.15 -20.14
CA PRO A 253 7.89 -19.59 -18.86
C PRO A 253 9.41 -19.37 -18.73
N THR A 254 10.16 -19.45 -19.83
CA THR A 254 11.62 -19.28 -19.80
C THR A 254 12.01 -17.83 -19.54
N LEU A 255 11.23 -16.87 -20.03
CA LEU A 255 11.44 -15.44 -19.81
C LEU A 255 11.34 -15.05 -18.33
N LEU A 256 10.39 -15.64 -17.59
CA LEU A 256 10.30 -15.43 -16.14
C LEU A 256 11.51 -16.03 -15.42
N GLN A 257 11.94 -17.23 -15.82
CA GLN A 257 13.10 -17.89 -15.23
C GLN A 257 14.39 -17.10 -15.50
N GLU A 258 14.57 -16.59 -16.70
CA GLU A 258 15.70 -15.72 -17.06
C GLU A 258 15.68 -14.39 -16.30
N ALA A 259 14.51 -13.78 -16.15
CA ALA A 259 14.37 -12.52 -15.42
C ALA A 259 14.62 -12.67 -13.92
N THR A 260 14.15 -13.76 -13.30
CA THR A 260 14.15 -13.91 -11.84
C THR A 260 15.25 -14.81 -11.31
N ALA A 261 15.88 -15.62 -12.18
CA ALA A 261 16.73 -16.75 -11.82
C ALA A 261 16.03 -17.78 -10.89
N GLN A 262 14.70 -17.81 -10.89
CA GLN A 262 13.86 -18.68 -10.05
C GLN A 262 12.82 -19.41 -10.91
N ASP A 263 12.42 -20.61 -10.48
CA ASP A 263 11.27 -21.30 -11.09
C ASP A 263 9.93 -20.65 -10.71
N TRP A 264 8.87 -20.98 -11.47
CA TRP A 264 7.53 -20.45 -11.27
C TRP A 264 7.02 -20.61 -9.84
N ASP A 265 7.19 -21.79 -9.25
CA ASP A 265 6.67 -22.07 -7.91
C ASP A 265 7.36 -21.20 -6.86
N THR A 266 8.67 -20.99 -7.02
CA THR A 266 9.46 -20.11 -6.15
C THR A 266 9.06 -18.66 -6.31
N VAL A 267 8.87 -18.16 -7.55
CA VAL A 267 8.37 -16.81 -7.80
C VAL A 267 6.98 -16.62 -7.18
N ASN A 268 6.06 -17.56 -7.41
CA ASN A 268 4.71 -17.50 -6.88
C ASN A 268 4.70 -17.50 -5.34
N TRP A 269 5.54 -18.34 -4.72
CA TRP A 269 5.74 -18.33 -3.27
C TRP A 269 6.27 -16.98 -2.78
N LEU A 270 7.28 -16.41 -3.44
CA LEU A 270 7.88 -15.13 -3.07
C LEU A 270 6.86 -13.99 -3.10
N LEU A 271 6.04 -13.91 -4.16
CA LEU A 271 5.01 -12.87 -4.27
C LEU A 271 3.95 -13.00 -3.18
N TRP A 272 3.54 -14.22 -2.85
CA TRP A 272 2.63 -14.48 -1.74
C TRP A 272 3.27 -14.15 -0.38
N HIS A 273 4.52 -14.56 -0.16
CA HIS A 273 5.27 -14.31 1.08
C HIS A 273 5.50 -12.82 1.32
N ASN A 274 5.89 -12.07 0.28
CA ASN A 274 6.08 -10.61 0.35
C ASN A 274 4.78 -9.90 0.73
N ASN A 275 3.63 -10.33 0.19
CA ASN A 275 2.34 -9.78 0.59
C ASN A 275 2.02 -10.04 2.08
N ASN A 276 2.42 -11.19 2.63
CA ASN A 276 2.29 -11.46 4.07
C ASN A 276 3.22 -10.57 4.91
N LEU A 277 4.46 -10.33 4.45
CA LEU A 277 5.39 -9.40 5.10
C LEU A 277 4.83 -7.96 5.09
N ALA A 278 4.30 -7.49 3.97
CA ALA A 278 3.59 -6.22 3.88
C ALA A 278 2.36 -6.16 4.80
N GLY A 279 1.63 -7.26 4.93
CA GLY A 279 0.54 -7.41 5.89
C GLY A 279 1.02 -7.28 7.34
N ALA A 280 2.18 -7.84 7.68
CA ALA A 280 2.79 -7.71 8.99
C ALA A 280 3.13 -6.25 9.34
N ILE A 281 3.68 -5.51 8.38
CA ILE A 281 3.97 -4.07 8.52
C ILE A 281 2.68 -3.27 8.73
N THR A 282 1.65 -3.57 7.96
CA THR A 282 0.32 -2.92 8.09
C THR A 282 -0.28 -3.14 9.48
N ASN A 283 -0.16 -4.37 10.00
CA ASN A 283 -0.61 -4.70 11.35
C ASN A 283 0.21 -3.97 12.42
N ALA A 284 1.53 -3.88 12.25
CA ALA A 284 2.40 -3.12 13.15
C ALA A 284 2.03 -1.63 13.18
N GLN A 285 1.77 -1.01 12.03
CA GLN A 285 1.30 0.36 11.92
C GLN A 285 -0.04 0.57 12.65
N ALA A 286 -1.00 -0.34 12.46
CA ALA A 286 -2.29 -0.27 13.16
C ALA A 286 -2.12 -0.34 14.69
N ARG A 287 -1.21 -1.17 15.18
CA ARG A 287 -0.88 -1.25 16.61
C ARG A 287 -0.20 0.00 17.13
N ALA A 288 0.64 0.65 16.33
CA ALA A 288 1.24 1.94 16.69
C ALA A 288 0.16 3.01 16.85
N ALA A 289 -0.78 3.09 15.91
CA ALA A 289 -1.92 4.02 15.97
C ALA A 289 -2.80 3.75 17.20
N GLU A 290 -3.08 2.48 17.52
CA GLU A 290 -3.84 2.11 18.72
C GLU A 290 -3.10 2.52 20.01
N ALA A 291 -1.80 2.28 20.10
CA ALA A 291 -0.99 2.66 21.25
C ALA A 291 -0.97 4.19 21.44
N MET A 292 -0.85 4.96 20.35
CA MET A 292 -0.93 6.43 20.38
C MET A 292 -2.30 6.90 20.87
N SER A 293 -3.39 6.34 20.34
CA SER A 293 -4.76 6.67 20.76
C SER A 293 -4.98 6.45 22.27
N ARG A 294 -4.48 5.32 22.80
CA ARG A 294 -4.53 5.03 24.25
C ARG A 294 -3.71 6.02 25.08
N SER A 295 -2.57 6.49 24.57
CA SER A 295 -1.74 7.49 25.25
C SER A 295 -2.32 8.91 25.21
N SER A 296 -3.10 9.24 24.18
CA SER A 296 -3.79 10.54 24.05
C SER A 296 -5.04 10.70 24.91
N GLY A 297 -5.44 9.66 25.66
CA GLY A 297 -6.55 9.71 26.62
C GLY A 297 -6.34 10.64 27.83
N SER A 298 -5.27 11.44 27.87
CA SER A 298 -4.96 12.37 28.97
C SER A 298 -4.71 13.82 28.53
N PHE A 299 -4.75 14.17 27.24
CA PHE A 299 -4.60 15.57 26.79
C PHE A 299 -5.60 15.93 25.70
N GLY A 300 -6.44 16.93 26.00
CA GLY A 300 -7.39 17.53 25.09
C GLY A 300 -6.72 18.17 23.85
N GLY A 301 -7.48 18.11 22.76
CA GLY A 301 -7.25 18.64 21.41
C GLY A 301 -6.06 19.56 21.12
N PHE A 302 -5.19 19.09 20.22
CA PHE A 302 -4.49 19.79 19.12
C PHE A 302 -3.93 18.65 18.24
N GLY A 303 -4.31 18.45 16.97
CA GLY A 303 -4.06 19.33 15.83
C GLY A 303 -3.16 18.60 14.81
N GLY A 304 -3.76 17.97 13.80
CA GLY A 304 -3.18 17.82 12.45
C GLY A 304 -2.01 16.84 12.22
N GLY A 305 -2.23 15.53 12.38
CA GLY A 305 -1.42 14.51 11.70
C GLY A 305 -2.07 14.12 10.37
N THR A 306 -1.49 14.49 9.24
CA THR A 306 -1.92 13.95 7.94
C THR A 306 -1.47 12.50 7.86
N SER A 307 -2.35 11.57 8.18
CA SER A 307 -2.15 10.16 7.86
C SER A 307 -2.16 10.00 6.34
N PHE A 308 -1.02 9.57 5.77
CA PHE A 308 -1.04 8.88 4.49
C PHE A 308 -1.61 7.49 4.73
N GLY A 309 -2.94 7.40 4.75
CA GLY A 309 -3.68 6.21 5.09
C GLY A 309 -5.08 6.52 5.61
N GLY A 310 -5.92 7.11 4.76
CA GLY A 310 -7.29 7.48 5.11
C GLY A 310 -8.26 7.10 4.01
N GLY A 311 -8.82 5.90 4.09
CA GLY A 311 -9.92 5.44 3.23
C GLY A 311 -10.89 4.62 4.06
N GLY A 312 -12.02 5.25 4.38
CA GLY A 312 -13.06 4.88 5.36
C GLY A 312 -13.47 3.41 5.41
N GLY A 313 -13.88 2.99 6.61
CA GLY A 313 -14.40 1.67 6.90
C GLY A 313 -15.86 1.50 6.50
N PHE A 314 -16.22 0.24 6.27
CA PHE A 314 -17.53 -0.30 6.58
C PHE A 314 -17.30 -1.63 7.30
N SER A 315 -17.67 -1.71 8.57
CA SER A 315 -17.84 -2.98 9.27
C SER A 315 -19.17 -3.57 8.80
N GLY A 316 -19.12 -4.54 7.90
CA GLY A 316 -20.27 -5.40 7.61
C GLY A 316 -20.42 -6.38 8.77
N GLY A 317 -21.46 -6.16 9.58
CA GLY A 317 -21.80 -6.96 10.74
C GLY A 317 -22.12 -8.41 10.40
N GLY A 318 -21.78 -9.30 11.33
CA GLY A 318 -22.19 -10.69 11.30
C GLY A 318 -23.69 -10.82 11.52
N PHE A 319 -24.31 -11.69 10.74
CA PHE A 319 -25.56 -12.34 11.13
C PHE A 319 -25.28 -13.83 11.21
N GLY A 320 -25.17 -14.31 12.44
CA GLY A 320 -25.29 -15.73 12.76
C GLY A 320 -26.72 -16.05 13.15
N GLY A 321 -27.20 -17.21 12.71
CA GLY A 321 -28.16 -18.02 13.44
C GLY A 321 -29.57 -18.11 12.85
N GLY A 322 -29.98 -19.35 12.55
CA GLY A 322 -31.39 -19.71 12.56
C GLY A 322 -31.82 -20.69 11.47
N ALA A 323 -31.29 -21.91 11.50
CA ALA A 323 -32.04 -23.04 10.93
C ALA A 323 -33.22 -23.35 11.87
N ARG A 324 -34.42 -23.33 11.32
CA ARG A 324 -35.60 -24.06 11.75
C ARG A 324 -36.43 -24.37 10.52
#